data_AF-A0A2R6LJU4-F1
#
_entry.id   AF-A0A2R6LJU4-F1
#
_cell.length_a   1.000
_cell.length_b   1.000
_cell.length_c   1.000
_cell.angle_alpha   90.00
_cell.angle_beta   90.00
_cell.angle_gamma   90.00
#
_symmetry.space_group_name_H-M   'P 1'
#
loop_
_entity.id
_entity.type
_entity.pdbx_description
1 polymer ?
#
loop_
_entity_poly.entity_id
_entity_poly.type
_entity_poly.pdbx_seq_one_letter_code
_entity_poly.pdbx_strand_id
1 'polypeptide(L)'
;MLTPAVVEEYDEAAPSPAATETAAFGLGCFWGPDAQFGALDGVVRTRVGYAGGTTPEPTYRDLGDHTEVVQVDYDPGVVSYRELVGLALRSHDLDRQPGARQYQHVVLTTGDQRAVVDEVLAERGRDAAGVATRVEPLSSFTVAEPYHQKHALRSGGVPDAFEGYDDRRLRESPAAATLNGHARGHDLPDDDLSAALGRAGR
;
A
#
# COMPACT_ATOMS: atom_id res chain seq x y z
N MET A 1 -15.33 -3.56 -20.98
CA MET A 1 -14.31 -2.57 -21.38
C MET A 1 -14.16 -1.62 -20.21
N LEU A 2 -12.93 -1.26 -19.86
CA LEU A 2 -12.64 -0.26 -18.83
C LEU A 2 -13.00 1.12 -19.38
N THR A 3 -13.87 1.88 -18.71
CA THR A 3 -14.35 3.20 -19.13
C THR A 3 -14.31 4.18 -17.94
N PRO A 4 -14.40 5.50 -18.16
CA PRO A 4 -14.49 6.47 -17.07
C PRO A 4 -15.64 6.18 -16.09
N ALA A 5 -16.81 5.82 -16.60
CA ALA A 5 -17.96 5.48 -15.75
C ALA A 5 -17.69 4.26 -14.84
N VAL A 6 -17.00 3.23 -15.34
CA VAL A 6 -16.66 2.05 -14.52
C VAL A 6 -15.66 2.43 -13.42
N VAL A 7 -14.67 3.26 -13.73
CA VAL A 7 -13.70 3.74 -12.73
C VAL A 7 -14.39 4.59 -11.67
N GLU A 8 -15.26 5.52 -12.09
CA GLU A 8 -16.00 6.39 -11.15
C GLU A 8 -16.96 5.59 -10.28
N GLU A 9 -17.73 4.67 -10.84
CA GLU A 9 -18.62 3.80 -10.07
C GLU A 9 -17.86 2.95 -9.05
N TYR A 10 -16.72 2.38 -9.44
CA TYR A 10 -15.86 1.61 -8.53
C TYR A 10 -15.30 2.47 -7.39
N ASP A 11 -14.81 3.67 -7.71
CA ASP A 11 -14.27 4.60 -6.73
C ASP A 11 -15.35 5.12 -5.76
N GLU A 12 -16.58 5.34 -6.25
CA GLU A 12 -17.72 5.80 -5.44
C GLU A 12 -18.32 4.70 -4.57
N ALA A 13 -18.28 3.44 -5.02
CA ALA A 13 -18.75 2.28 -4.26
C ALA A 13 -17.82 1.89 -3.11
N ALA A 14 -16.56 2.36 -3.14
CA ALA A 14 -15.58 2.01 -2.14
C ALA A 14 -15.92 2.55 -0.74
N PRO A 15 -15.54 1.83 0.34
CA PRO A 15 -15.77 2.28 1.70
C PRO A 15 -15.25 3.70 1.98
N SER A 16 -16.09 4.52 2.62
CA SER A 16 -15.71 5.88 2.99
C SER A 16 -14.53 5.89 3.97
N PRO A 17 -13.77 7.01 4.10
CA PRO A 17 -12.68 7.10 5.06
C PRO A 17 -13.05 6.79 6.52
N ALA A 18 -14.32 7.01 6.91
CA ALA A 18 -14.80 6.71 8.26
C ALA A 18 -15.08 5.21 8.50
N ALA A 19 -15.18 4.42 7.42
CA ALA A 19 -15.39 2.98 7.44
C ALA A 19 -14.09 2.20 7.17
N THR A 20 -12.97 2.89 6.93
CA THR A 20 -11.66 2.27 6.68
C THR A 20 -10.73 2.44 7.87
N GLU A 21 -9.82 1.48 8.02
CA GLU A 21 -8.65 1.59 8.88
C GLU A 21 -7.38 1.75 8.04
N THR A 22 -6.27 2.15 8.67
CA THR A 22 -5.01 2.43 7.97
C THR A 22 -3.85 1.62 8.56
N ALA A 23 -3.07 0.97 7.68
CA ALA A 23 -1.82 0.30 8.00
C ALA A 23 -0.63 0.98 7.30
N ALA A 24 0.57 0.93 7.87
CA ALA A 24 1.77 1.51 7.29
C ALA A 24 2.98 0.58 7.36
N PHE A 25 3.59 0.30 6.21
CA PHE A 25 4.69 -0.66 6.09
C PHE A 25 5.83 -0.10 5.23
N GLY A 26 7.07 -0.17 5.74
CA GLY A 26 8.28 -0.07 4.91
C GLY A 26 8.77 -1.47 4.58
N LEU A 27 8.94 -1.79 3.30
CA LEU A 27 9.23 -3.15 2.81
C LEU A 27 10.19 -3.11 1.61
N GLY A 28 11.17 -2.20 1.66
CA GLY A 28 12.05 -1.91 0.53
C GLY A 28 11.47 -0.82 -0.38
N CYS A 29 11.75 -0.89 -1.68
CA CYS A 29 11.22 0.09 -2.64
C CYS A 29 9.68 0.04 -2.66
N PHE A 30 9.02 1.14 -2.33
CA PHE A 30 7.57 1.18 -2.09
C PHE A 30 6.69 0.88 -3.31
N TRP A 31 7.24 0.83 -4.53
CA TRP A 31 6.47 0.54 -5.75
C TRP A 31 5.98 -0.90 -5.79
N GLY A 32 6.78 -1.83 -5.25
CA GLY A 32 6.37 -3.23 -5.10
C GLY A 32 5.21 -3.36 -4.11
N PRO A 33 5.38 -2.91 -2.86
CA PRO A 33 4.32 -2.91 -1.85
C PRO A 33 3.05 -2.17 -2.29
N ASP A 34 3.16 -1.00 -2.95
CA ASP A 34 1.99 -0.26 -3.49
C ASP A 34 1.14 -1.14 -4.42
N ALA A 35 1.79 -1.87 -5.34
CA ALA A 35 1.09 -2.79 -6.23
C ALA A 35 0.61 -4.07 -5.51
N GLN A 36 1.42 -4.61 -4.60
CA GLN A 36 1.10 -5.83 -3.86
C GLN A 36 -0.16 -5.65 -2.99
N PHE A 37 -0.21 -4.58 -2.20
CA PHE A 37 -1.36 -4.29 -1.36
C PHE A 37 -2.55 -3.79 -2.17
N GLY A 38 -2.31 -2.98 -3.21
CA GLY A 38 -3.39 -2.46 -4.06
C GLY A 38 -4.20 -3.54 -4.77
N ALA A 39 -3.63 -4.74 -4.98
CA ALA A 39 -4.32 -5.88 -5.59
C ALA A 39 -5.16 -6.72 -4.61
N LEU A 40 -5.08 -6.47 -3.30
CA LEU A 40 -5.75 -7.30 -2.30
C LEU A 40 -7.22 -6.93 -2.18
N ASP A 41 -8.07 -7.96 -2.11
CA ASP A 41 -9.47 -7.76 -1.75
C ASP A 41 -9.59 -7.12 -0.35
N GLY A 42 -10.49 -6.16 -0.22
CA GLY A 42 -10.66 -5.33 0.98
C GLY A 42 -9.65 -4.18 1.13
N VAL A 43 -8.58 -4.09 0.32
CA VAL A 43 -7.76 -2.87 0.28
C VAL A 43 -8.47 -1.82 -0.56
N VAL A 44 -8.71 -0.66 0.05
CA VAL A 44 -9.47 0.42 -0.57
C VAL A 44 -8.57 1.35 -1.36
N ARG A 45 -7.40 1.71 -0.82
CA ARG A 45 -6.45 2.60 -1.50
C ARG A 45 -5.09 2.54 -0.85
N THR A 46 -4.08 2.85 -1.65
CA THR A 46 -2.68 2.89 -1.24
C THR A 46 -2.08 4.27 -1.48
N ARG A 47 -1.13 4.66 -0.65
CA ARG A 47 -0.29 5.85 -0.88
C ARG A 47 1.15 5.50 -0.56
N VAL A 48 2.07 5.88 -1.41
CA VAL A 48 3.50 5.77 -1.09
C VAL A 48 4.02 7.07 -0.50
N GLY A 49 5.00 6.98 0.39
CA GLY A 49 5.54 8.12 1.13
C GLY A 49 6.74 7.78 1.98
N TYR A 50 7.10 8.71 2.84
CA TYR A 50 8.26 8.66 3.71
C TYR A 50 7.81 8.75 5.18
N ALA A 51 8.27 7.80 6.00
CA ALA A 51 7.96 7.76 7.42
C ALA A 51 9.04 7.02 8.23
N GLY A 52 8.91 7.02 9.56
CA GLY A 52 9.83 6.36 10.48
C GLY A 52 11.14 7.11 10.75
N GLY A 53 11.23 8.35 10.29
CA GLY A 53 12.27 9.31 10.64
C GLY A 53 11.71 10.52 11.41
N THR A 54 12.57 11.51 11.62
CA THR A 54 12.35 12.75 12.36
C THR A 54 12.62 13.99 11.52
N THR A 55 13.30 13.87 10.38
CA THR A 55 13.52 15.00 9.46
C THR A 55 12.18 15.58 8.98
N PRO A 56 11.97 16.90 9.07
CA PRO A 56 10.74 17.52 8.56
C PRO A 56 10.71 17.51 7.04
N GLU A 57 9.51 17.34 6.47
CA GLU A 57 9.24 17.48 5.02
C GLU A 57 10.21 16.69 4.10
N PRO A 58 10.38 15.36 4.31
CA PRO A 58 11.25 14.56 3.46
C PRO A 58 10.78 14.55 2.00
N THR A 59 11.76 14.52 1.09
CA THR A 59 11.55 14.36 -0.36
C THR A 59 12.35 13.17 -0.87
N TYR A 60 12.09 12.71 -2.10
CA TYR A 60 12.87 11.60 -2.67
C TYR A 60 14.39 11.86 -2.70
N ARG A 61 14.78 13.13 -2.86
CA ARG A 61 16.20 13.54 -2.93
C ARG A 61 16.81 13.81 -1.56
N ASP A 62 15.97 13.94 -0.54
CA ASP A 62 16.39 14.25 0.84
C ASP A 62 15.41 13.60 1.84
N LEU A 63 15.61 12.29 2.09
CA LEU A 63 14.77 11.54 3.04
C LEU A 63 15.18 11.77 4.50
N GLY A 64 16.39 12.25 4.75
CA GLY A 64 16.98 12.22 6.09
C GLY A 64 17.02 10.80 6.67
N ASP A 65 16.36 10.61 7.81
CA ASP A 65 16.26 9.33 8.54
C ASP A 65 14.95 8.56 8.27
N HIS A 66 14.13 9.02 7.34
CA HIS A 66 12.93 8.31 6.89
C HIS A 66 13.24 7.11 6.01
N THR A 67 12.24 6.24 5.87
CA THR A 67 12.25 5.11 4.96
C THR A 67 11.07 5.20 3.99
N GLU A 68 11.15 4.53 2.85
CA GLU A 68 10.03 4.38 1.93
C GLU A 68 8.94 3.49 2.56
N VAL A 69 7.72 4.01 2.58
CA VAL A 69 6.56 3.39 3.24
C VAL A 69 5.36 3.41 2.30
N VAL A 70 4.61 2.32 2.31
CA VAL A 70 3.24 2.28 1.79
C VAL A 70 2.26 2.44 2.95
N GLN A 71 1.32 3.37 2.82
CA GLN A 71 0.14 3.48 3.63
C GLN A 71 -1.03 2.79 2.90
N VAL A 72 -1.73 1.91 3.59
CA VAL A 72 -2.82 1.08 3.05
C VAL A 72 -4.07 1.41 3.84
N ASP A 73 -5.07 2.00 3.20
CA ASP A 73 -6.41 2.10 3.78
C ASP A 73 -7.20 0.85 3.35
N TYR A 74 -7.83 0.17 4.31
CA TYR A 74 -8.52 -1.10 4.09
C TYR A 74 -9.87 -1.15 4.82
N ASP A 75 -10.76 -2.00 4.33
CA ASP A 75 -12.03 -2.35 4.98
C ASP A 75 -11.79 -3.48 5.99
N PRO A 76 -11.87 -3.20 7.32
CA PRO A 76 -11.66 -4.23 8.34
C PRO A 76 -12.74 -5.33 8.34
N GLY A 77 -13.87 -5.13 7.65
CA GLY A 77 -14.90 -6.13 7.42
C GLY A 77 -14.57 -7.15 6.33
N VAL A 78 -13.57 -6.87 5.48
CA VAL A 78 -13.14 -7.73 4.37
C VAL A 78 -11.75 -8.29 4.60
N VAL A 79 -10.78 -7.44 4.99
CA VAL A 79 -9.41 -7.85 5.30
C VAL A 79 -8.98 -7.29 6.66
N SER A 80 -8.40 -8.14 7.50
CA SER A 80 -7.95 -7.72 8.83
C SER A 80 -6.54 -7.12 8.82
N TYR A 81 -6.24 -6.24 9.78
CA TYR A 81 -4.88 -5.77 10.03
C TYR A 81 -3.89 -6.94 10.21
N ARG A 82 -4.35 -8.02 10.86
CA ARG A 82 -3.56 -9.25 11.07
C ARG A 82 -3.09 -9.85 9.75
N GLU A 83 -3.97 -9.92 8.75
CA GLU A 83 -3.66 -10.45 7.43
C GLU A 83 -2.65 -9.56 6.70
N LEU A 84 -2.81 -8.23 6.79
CA LEU A 84 -1.88 -7.26 6.19
C LEU A 84 -0.48 -7.35 6.81
N VAL A 85 -0.38 -7.41 8.15
CA VAL A 85 0.90 -7.65 8.85
C VAL A 85 1.47 -9.01 8.44
N GLY A 86 0.60 -10.02 8.35
CA GLY A 86 0.99 -11.36 7.96
C GLY A 86 1.62 -11.41 6.57
N LEU A 87 1.06 -10.65 5.61
CA LEU A 87 1.62 -10.47 4.28
C LEU A 87 2.93 -9.69 4.32
N ALA A 88 2.96 -8.54 5.00
CA ALA A 88 4.14 -7.69 5.12
C ALA A 88 5.36 -8.48 5.63
N LEU A 89 5.20 -9.27 6.70
CA LEU A 89 6.27 -10.08 7.29
C LEU A 89 6.70 -11.27 6.43
N ARG A 90 5.89 -11.71 5.45
CA ARG A 90 6.27 -12.76 4.50
C ARG A 90 6.95 -12.22 3.25
N SER A 91 6.87 -10.92 2.99
CA SER A 91 7.45 -10.28 1.80
C SER A 91 8.97 -10.15 1.83
N HIS A 92 9.62 -10.44 2.98
CA HIS A 92 11.06 -10.36 3.14
C HIS A 92 11.59 -11.37 4.18
N ASP A 93 12.91 -11.51 4.23
CA ASP A 93 13.61 -12.30 5.24
C ASP A 93 13.62 -11.56 6.59
N LEU A 94 12.99 -12.15 7.62
CA LEU A 94 12.86 -11.55 8.95
C LEU A 94 14.19 -11.44 9.72
N ASP A 95 15.22 -12.18 9.31
CA ASP A 95 16.54 -12.15 9.95
C ASP A 95 17.48 -11.15 9.25
N ARG A 96 16.99 -10.42 8.23
CA ARG A 96 17.77 -9.47 7.43
C ARG A 96 17.12 -8.10 7.31
N GLN A 97 17.99 -7.10 7.24
CA GLN A 97 17.63 -5.70 7.08
C GLN A 97 18.49 -5.10 5.96
N PRO A 98 17.91 -4.39 4.98
CA PRO A 98 18.68 -3.64 4.01
C PRO A 98 19.61 -2.63 4.67
N GLY A 99 20.83 -2.48 4.12
CA GLY A 99 21.83 -1.56 4.66
C GLY A 99 21.46 -0.09 4.49
N ALA A 100 20.77 0.24 3.40
CA ALA A 100 20.30 1.61 3.14
C ALA A 100 19.01 1.89 3.90
N ARG A 101 19.01 2.97 4.71
CA ARG A 101 17.87 3.40 5.54
C ARG A 101 16.57 3.53 4.75
N GLN A 102 16.66 4.09 3.54
CA GLN A 102 15.55 4.28 2.60
C GLN A 102 14.73 3.00 2.34
N TYR A 103 15.34 1.82 2.42
CA TYR A 103 14.71 0.55 2.05
C TYR A 103 14.51 -0.39 3.25
N GLN A 104 14.68 0.10 4.47
CA GLN A 104 14.57 -0.75 5.65
C GLN A 104 13.13 -1.18 5.93
N HIS A 105 13.01 -2.42 6.38
CA HIS A 105 11.76 -3.04 6.78
C HIS A 105 11.29 -2.48 8.12
N VAL A 106 10.06 -1.96 8.15
CA VAL A 106 9.42 -1.45 9.36
C VAL A 106 7.90 -1.65 9.29
N VAL A 107 7.30 -2.05 10.41
CA VAL A 107 5.86 -1.95 10.64
C VAL A 107 5.60 -0.75 11.53
N LEU A 108 4.92 0.26 10.99
CA LEU A 108 4.56 1.48 11.69
C LEU A 108 3.14 1.33 12.24
N THR A 109 3.01 1.46 13.55
CA THR A 109 1.82 1.09 14.31
C THR A 109 1.13 2.31 14.90
N THR A 110 -0.20 2.26 14.97
CA THR A 110 -1.08 3.23 15.61
C THR A 110 -2.04 2.53 16.56
N GLY A 111 -2.43 3.18 17.66
CA GLY A 111 -3.35 2.60 18.65
C GLY A 111 -2.94 1.19 19.09
N ASP A 112 -3.84 0.22 18.94
CA ASP A 112 -3.66 -1.17 19.37
C ASP A 112 -2.92 -2.06 18.36
N GLN A 113 -2.51 -1.52 17.20
CA GLN A 113 -1.85 -2.29 16.13
C GLN A 113 -0.58 -3.00 16.61
N ARG A 114 0.15 -2.44 17.58
CA ARG A 114 1.36 -3.05 18.13
C ARG A 114 1.10 -4.45 18.69
N ALA A 115 0.02 -4.63 19.43
CA ALA A 115 -0.34 -5.92 20.02
C ALA A 115 -0.56 -6.98 18.94
N VAL A 116 -1.23 -6.60 17.84
CA VAL A 116 -1.46 -7.51 16.70
C VAL A 116 -0.14 -7.91 16.03
N VAL A 117 0.81 -6.99 15.85
CA VAL A 117 2.13 -7.32 15.30
C VAL A 117 2.87 -8.32 16.20
N ASP A 118 2.86 -8.08 17.51
CA ASP A 118 3.52 -8.95 18.48
C ASP A 118 2.88 -10.36 18.50
N GLU A 119 1.54 -10.47 18.41
CA GLU A 119 0.84 -11.75 18.28
C GLU A 119 1.22 -12.50 16.99
N VAL A 120 1.24 -11.80 15.85
CA VAL A 120 1.58 -12.38 14.54
C VAL A 120 3.03 -12.87 14.54
N LEU A 121 3.95 -12.16 15.19
CA LEU A 121 5.33 -12.64 15.39
C LEU A 121 5.39 -13.85 16.34
N ALA A 122 4.64 -13.84 17.44
CA ALA A 122 4.60 -14.93 18.40
C ALA A 122 4.16 -16.26 17.76
N GLU A 123 3.16 -16.22 16.88
CA GLU A 123 2.72 -17.39 16.10
C GLU A 123 3.81 -17.96 15.19
N ARG A 124 4.79 -17.15 14.80
CA ARG A 124 5.97 -17.57 14.02
C ARG A 124 7.14 -18.02 14.91
N GLY A 125 6.93 -18.10 16.23
CA GLY A 125 8.00 -18.39 17.19
C GLY A 125 9.06 -17.28 17.23
N ARG A 126 8.64 -16.03 17.07
CA ARG A 126 9.47 -14.84 17.07
C ARG A 126 8.85 -13.79 18.00
N ASP A 127 9.64 -12.78 18.35
CA ASP A 127 9.16 -11.55 18.96
C ASP A 127 9.76 -10.35 18.21
N ALA A 128 9.29 -9.14 18.51
CA ALA A 128 9.76 -7.93 17.84
C ALA A 128 11.26 -7.63 18.09
N ALA A 129 11.86 -8.17 19.15
CA ALA A 129 13.29 -8.01 19.42
C ALA A 129 14.14 -9.07 18.68
N GLY A 130 13.54 -10.19 18.31
CA GLY A 130 14.16 -11.33 17.63
C GLY A 130 14.07 -11.28 16.10
N VAL A 131 13.49 -10.23 15.51
CA VAL A 131 13.46 -10.01 14.06
C VAL A 131 14.19 -8.71 13.71
N ALA A 132 14.74 -8.66 12.50
CA ALA A 132 15.40 -7.47 11.97
C ALA A 132 14.39 -6.38 11.55
N THR A 133 13.13 -6.75 11.34
CA THR A 133 12.04 -5.82 11.02
C THR A 133 11.74 -4.92 12.21
N ARG A 134 11.80 -3.61 12.02
CA ARG A 134 11.49 -2.67 13.10
C ARG A 134 9.98 -2.63 13.34
N VAL A 135 9.56 -2.53 14.59
CA VAL A 135 8.15 -2.32 14.96
C VAL A 135 8.08 -1.07 15.82
N GLU A 136 7.55 0.00 15.24
CA GLU A 136 7.66 1.36 15.78
C GLU A 136 6.30 2.07 15.74
N PRO A 137 6.05 3.07 16.61
CA PRO A 137 4.87 3.92 16.47
C PRO A 137 4.97 4.80 15.22
N LEU A 138 3.85 5.00 14.51
CA LEU A 138 3.76 5.94 13.41
C LEU A 138 3.63 7.38 13.96
N SER A 139 4.69 8.16 13.85
CA SER A 139 4.68 9.58 14.26
C SER A 139 4.10 10.49 13.17
N SER A 140 4.54 10.32 11.93
CA SER A 140 4.09 11.09 10.76
C SER A 140 4.30 10.31 9.47
N PHE A 141 3.56 10.67 8.43
CA PHE A 141 3.69 10.13 7.08
C PHE A 141 3.66 11.29 6.08
N THR A 142 4.71 11.42 5.28
CA THR A 142 4.79 12.43 4.22
C THR A 142 4.55 11.75 2.88
N VAL A 143 3.48 12.14 2.18
CA VAL A 143 3.12 11.58 0.87
C VAL A 143 4.24 11.87 -0.12
N ALA A 144 4.70 10.83 -0.83
CA ALA A 144 5.71 10.96 -1.87
C ALA A 144 5.17 11.70 -3.09
N GLU A 145 6.08 12.19 -3.91
CA GLU A 145 5.79 12.94 -5.12
C GLU A 145 4.86 12.16 -6.09
N PRO A 146 4.04 12.85 -6.90
CA PRO A 146 3.03 12.21 -7.74
C PRO A 146 3.54 11.10 -8.66
N TYR A 147 4.76 11.22 -9.17
CA TYR A 147 5.35 10.24 -10.09
C TYR A 147 5.66 8.89 -9.42
N HIS A 148 5.71 8.82 -8.09
CA HIS A 148 5.84 7.56 -7.37
C HIS A 148 4.50 6.85 -7.14
N GLN A 149 3.39 7.58 -7.21
CA GLN A 149 2.06 7.05 -6.90
C GLN A 149 1.56 6.18 -8.06
N LYS A 150 1.15 4.94 -7.77
CA LYS A 150 0.63 4.00 -8.78
C LYS A 150 1.64 3.80 -9.92
N HIS A 151 2.91 3.61 -9.54
CA HIS A 151 4.03 3.63 -10.47
C HIS A 151 3.90 2.61 -11.61
N ALA A 152 3.41 1.39 -11.34
CA ALA A 152 3.26 0.36 -12.37
C ALA A 152 2.17 0.75 -13.38
N LEU A 153 1.03 1.27 -12.91
CA LEU A 153 -0.03 1.81 -13.76
C LEU A 153 0.49 2.95 -14.65
N ARG A 154 1.21 3.91 -14.05
CA ARG A 154 1.78 5.05 -14.80
C ARG A 154 2.83 4.61 -15.83
N SER A 155 3.66 3.64 -15.48
CA SER A 155 4.72 3.12 -16.37
C SER A 155 4.15 2.43 -17.62
N GLY A 156 2.97 1.81 -17.50
CA GLY A 156 2.24 1.23 -18.63
C GLY A 156 1.44 2.25 -19.46
N GLY A 157 1.39 3.51 -19.02
CA GLY A 157 0.46 4.51 -19.50
C GLY A 157 -0.85 4.45 -18.72
N VAL A 158 -1.22 5.56 -18.08
CA VAL A 158 -2.50 5.66 -17.38
C VAL A 158 -3.64 5.48 -18.39
N PRO A 159 -4.56 4.53 -18.19
CA PRO A 159 -5.66 4.31 -19.13
C PRO A 159 -6.54 5.54 -19.32
N ASP A 160 -7.09 5.73 -20.52
CA ASP A 160 -8.07 6.80 -20.83
C ASP A 160 -9.31 6.75 -19.93
N ALA A 161 -9.57 5.61 -19.29
CA ALA A 161 -10.61 5.49 -18.26
C ALA A 161 -10.40 6.41 -17.04
N PHE A 162 -9.20 6.97 -16.85
CA PHE A 162 -8.94 7.99 -15.84
C PHE A 162 -8.97 9.42 -16.40
N GLU A 163 -9.60 9.64 -17.57
CA GLU A 163 -9.78 10.98 -18.12
C GLU A 163 -10.35 11.95 -17.07
N GLY A 164 -9.72 13.11 -16.94
CA GLY A 164 -10.12 14.13 -15.94
C GLY A 164 -9.61 13.88 -14.52
N TYR A 165 -8.87 12.82 -14.25
CA TYR A 165 -8.20 12.63 -12.96
C TYR A 165 -6.91 13.46 -12.90
N ASP A 166 -6.78 14.27 -11.86
CA ASP A 166 -5.50 14.88 -11.49
C ASP A 166 -4.65 13.89 -10.66
N ASP A 167 -3.42 14.28 -10.35
CA ASP A 167 -2.48 13.44 -9.58
C ASP A 167 -3.01 13.04 -8.20
N ARG A 168 -3.80 13.91 -7.58
CA ARG A 168 -4.43 13.62 -6.29
C ARG A 168 -5.53 12.59 -6.49
N ARG A 169 -6.47 12.81 -7.41
CA ARG A 169 -7.59 11.89 -7.67
C ARG A 169 -7.07 10.51 -8.08
N LEU A 170 -6.04 10.45 -8.93
CA LEU A 170 -5.41 9.17 -9.31
C LEU A 170 -4.74 8.47 -8.14
N ARG A 171 -4.06 9.20 -7.24
CA ARG A 171 -3.44 8.62 -6.04
C ARG A 171 -4.50 8.02 -5.11
N GLU A 172 -5.60 8.74 -4.92
CA GLU A 172 -6.67 8.41 -3.95
C GLU A 172 -7.67 7.38 -4.48
N SER A 173 -7.65 7.09 -5.79
CA SER A 173 -8.58 6.18 -6.47
C SER A 173 -8.38 4.71 -6.06
N PRO A 174 -9.43 4.05 -5.52
CA PRO A 174 -9.48 2.60 -5.37
C PRO A 174 -9.19 1.83 -6.65
N ALA A 175 -9.83 2.20 -7.77
CA ALA A 175 -9.60 1.56 -9.05
C ALA A 175 -8.14 1.67 -9.49
N ALA A 176 -7.49 2.81 -9.25
CA ALA A 176 -6.07 2.98 -9.57
C ALA A 176 -5.18 2.08 -8.71
N ALA A 177 -5.51 1.84 -7.43
CA ALA A 177 -4.77 0.93 -6.56
C ALA A 177 -4.83 -0.50 -7.10
N THR A 178 -6.04 -0.98 -7.41
CA THR A 178 -6.29 -2.29 -7.99
C THR A 178 -5.57 -2.45 -9.34
N LEU A 179 -5.74 -1.49 -10.26
CA LEU A 179 -5.12 -1.54 -11.59
C LEU A 179 -3.59 -1.42 -11.54
N ASN A 180 -3.03 -0.72 -10.55
CA ASN A 180 -1.58 -0.70 -10.32
C ASN A 180 -1.05 -2.07 -9.91
N GLY A 181 -1.79 -2.80 -9.08
CA GLY A 181 -1.53 -4.21 -8.77
C GLY A 181 -1.53 -5.09 -10.01
N HIS A 182 -2.59 -4.98 -10.82
CA HIS A 182 -2.71 -5.72 -12.08
C HIS A 182 -1.57 -5.43 -13.05
N ALA A 183 -1.22 -4.16 -13.24
CA ALA A 183 -0.12 -3.73 -14.10
C ALA A 183 1.23 -4.32 -13.67
N ARG A 184 1.37 -4.70 -12.39
CA ARG A 184 2.57 -5.37 -11.86
C ARG A 184 2.49 -6.90 -11.90
N GLY A 185 1.38 -7.46 -12.38
CA GLY A 185 1.15 -8.90 -12.54
C GLY A 185 0.52 -9.59 -11.33
N HIS A 186 -0.09 -8.85 -10.41
CA HIS A 186 -0.88 -9.43 -9.34
C HIS A 186 -2.28 -9.82 -9.83
N ASP A 187 -2.78 -10.95 -9.33
CA ASP A 187 -4.17 -11.34 -9.52
C ASP A 187 -5.08 -10.34 -8.82
N LEU A 188 -6.23 -10.06 -9.44
CA LEU A 188 -7.22 -9.13 -8.90
C LEU A 188 -8.37 -9.87 -8.22
N PRO A 189 -9.10 -9.20 -7.30
CA PRO A 189 -10.34 -9.72 -6.76
C PRO A 189 -11.36 -10.01 -7.87
N ASP A 190 -12.26 -10.97 -7.64
CA ASP A 190 -13.35 -11.26 -8.59
C ASP A 190 -14.47 -10.21 -8.42
N ASP A 191 -14.24 -9.04 -9.00
CA ASP A 191 -15.11 -7.87 -8.89
C ASP A 191 -15.45 -7.26 -10.27
N ASP A 192 -16.26 -6.20 -10.25
CA ASP A 192 -16.72 -5.52 -11.45
C ASP A 192 -15.58 -4.93 -12.29
N LEU A 193 -14.48 -4.52 -11.64
CA LEU A 193 -13.30 -3.97 -12.29
C LEU A 193 -12.52 -5.07 -13.05
N SER A 194 -12.31 -6.22 -12.41
CA SER A 194 -11.75 -7.42 -13.04
C SER A 194 -12.61 -7.91 -14.21
N ALA A 195 -13.94 -7.91 -14.04
CA ALA A 195 -14.87 -8.25 -15.11
C ALA A 195 -14.82 -7.24 -16.28
N ALA A 196 -14.56 -5.96 -16.00
CA ALA A 196 -14.41 -4.92 -17.01
C ALA A 196 -13.12 -5.09 -17.85
N LEU A 197 -12.02 -5.50 -17.21
CA LEU A 197 -10.73 -5.84 -17.86
C LEU A 197 -10.84 -7.08 -18.76
N GLY A 198 -11.45 -8.17 -18.27
CA GLY A 198 -11.61 -9.41 -19.05
C GLY A 198 -12.47 -9.24 -20.32
N ARG A 199 -13.29 -8.19 -20.38
CA ARG A 199 -14.07 -7.79 -21.55
C ARG A 199 -13.31 -6.92 -22.56
N ALA A 200 -12.14 -6.39 -22.20
CA ALA A 200 -11.29 -5.58 -23.08
C ALA A 200 -10.30 -6.42 -23.90
N GLY A 201 -10.04 -7.67 -23.48
CA GLY A 201 -9.14 -8.61 -24.17
C GLY A 201 -9.79 -9.57 -25.16
N ARG A 202 -11.03 -9.29 -25.62
CA ARG A 202 -11.75 -10.11 -26.63
C ARG A 202 -12.10 -9.28 -27.85
#